data_AF-C7SRQ4-F1
#
_entry.id   AF-C7SRQ4-F1
#
_cell.length_a   1.000
_cell.length_b   1.000
_cell.length_c   1.000
_cell.angle_alpha   90.00
_cell.angle_beta   90.00
_cell.angle_gamma   90.00
#
_symmetry.space_group_name_H-M   'P 1'
#
loop_
_entity.id
_entity.type
_entity.pdbx_description
1 polymer ?
#
loop_
_entity_poly.entity_id
_entity_poly.type
_entity_poly.pdbx_seq_one_letter_code
_entity_poly.pdbx_strand_id
1 'polypeptide(L)'
;MGQLKGFSAHWWNFRHFQHHAKPNIFHKDPDVTVAPVFLLGESSVEYGKKKRRYLPYNQQHLYFFLIGPPLLTLVNFEVENLAYMLVCMQWADLLWAASFYARFFLSYLPFYGVPGVLLFFVAVRYGRGWRGHTQATGDPTAPPNQSSPFPVCRMGPVALPPWLAGGIM
;
A
#
# COMPACT_ATOMS: atom_id res chain seq x y z
N MET A 1 15.31 3.09 0.47
CA MET A 1 14.26 2.21 1.01
C MET A 1 14.47 0.73 0.68
N GLY A 2 15.04 0.39 -0.48
CA GLY A 2 15.16 -1.00 -0.97
C GLY A 2 15.66 -2.02 0.06
N GLN A 3 16.91 -1.96 0.49
CA GLN A 3 17.49 -2.91 1.46
C GLN A 3 16.94 -2.82 2.90
N LEU A 4 16.31 -1.71 3.27
CA LEU A 4 15.85 -1.47 4.65
C LEU A 4 14.40 -1.88 4.88
N LYS A 5 13.55 -1.71 3.86
CA LYS A 5 12.11 -1.96 3.95
C LYS A 5 11.57 -2.90 2.85
N GLY A 6 12.32 -3.14 1.78
CA GLY A 6 11.86 -3.89 0.60
C GLY A 6 11.11 -3.06 -0.44
N PHE A 7 11.16 -1.73 -0.35
CA PHE A 7 10.40 -0.81 -1.21
C PHE A 7 11.30 0.06 -2.10
N SER A 8 10.84 0.36 -3.32
CA SER A 8 11.46 1.37 -4.16
C SER A 8 11.33 2.74 -3.50
N ALA A 9 12.46 3.45 -3.37
CA ALA A 9 12.45 4.81 -2.86
C ALA A 9 11.74 5.76 -3.83
N HIS A 10 11.86 5.50 -5.13
CA HIS A 10 11.28 6.32 -6.17
C HIS A 10 9.76 6.21 -6.19
N TRP A 11 9.23 4.98 -6.14
CA TRP A 11 7.79 4.74 -5.99
C TRP A 11 7.22 5.39 -4.73
N TRP A 12 7.88 5.22 -3.59
CA TRP A 12 7.41 5.78 -2.32
C TRP A 12 7.33 7.29 -2.38
N ASN A 13 8.38 7.96 -2.86
CA ASN A 13 8.40 9.42 -2.98
C ASN A 13 7.30 9.91 -3.93
N PHE A 14 7.13 9.26 -5.07
CA PHE A 14 6.08 9.61 -6.03
C PHE A 14 4.68 9.50 -5.43
N ARG A 15 4.34 8.34 -4.84
CA ARG A 15 3.02 8.12 -4.21
C ARG A 15 2.79 9.09 -3.06
N HIS A 16 3.78 9.27 -2.20
CA HIS A 16 3.68 10.14 -1.03
C HIS A 16 3.44 11.59 -1.42
N PHE A 17 4.14 12.09 -2.45
CA PHE A 17 3.87 13.44 -2.97
C PHE A 17 2.49 13.56 -3.61
N GLN A 18 2.00 12.52 -4.30
CA GLN A 18 0.65 12.54 -4.85
C GLN A 18 -0.42 12.61 -3.76
N HIS A 19 -0.28 11.80 -2.71
CA HIS A 19 -1.17 11.83 -1.55
C HIS A 19 -1.20 13.21 -0.89
N HIS A 20 -0.03 13.82 -0.68
CA HIS A 20 0.06 15.16 -0.05
C HIS A 20 -0.34 16.32 -0.97
N ALA A 21 -0.33 16.13 -2.29
CA ALA A 21 -0.76 17.17 -3.22
C ALA A 21 -2.28 17.41 -3.16
N LYS A 22 -3.07 16.33 -3.08
CA LYS A 22 -4.55 16.38 -3.06
C LYS A 22 -5.12 15.22 -2.22
N PRO A 23 -5.11 15.32 -0.89
CA PRO A 23 -5.59 14.25 -0.02
C PRO A 23 -7.10 14.06 -0.14
N ASN A 24 -7.57 12.83 0.08
CA ASN A 24 -9.00 12.46 0.17
C ASN A 24 -9.85 12.71 -1.09
N ILE A 25 -9.23 12.87 -2.26
CA ILE A 25 -9.94 13.05 -3.53
C ILE A 25 -9.83 11.76 -4.37
N PHE A 26 -10.99 11.21 -4.75
CA PHE A 26 -11.06 10.04 -5.63
C PHE A 26 -10.31 10.27 -6.95
N HIS A 27 -9.63 9.24 -7.43
CA HIS A 27 -8.79 9.28 -8.65
C HIS A 27 -7.57 10.21 -8.59
N LYS A 28 -7.34 10.91 -7.47
CA LYS A 28 -6.16 11.76 -7.25
C LYS A 28 -5.31 11.25 -6.10
N ASP A 29 -5.95 10.84 -5.02
CA ASP A 29 -5.31 10.22 -3.89
C ASP A 29 -5.31 8.69 -4.05
N PRO A 30 -4.13 8.05 -4.19
CA PRO A 30 -4.04 6.61 -4.32
C PRO A 30 -4.47 5.86 -3.05
N ASP A 31 -4.54 6.52 -1.89
CA ASP A 31 -4.81 5.87 -0.61
C ASP A 31 -6.32 5.70 -0.33
N VAL A 32 -7.18 6.45 -1.03
CA VAL A 32 -8.65 6.34 -0.93
C VAL A 32 -9.28 5.47 -2.01
N THR A 33 -8.48 4.99 -2.97
CA THR A 33 -8.95 4.13 -4.07
C THR A 33 -8.92 2.65 -3.66
N VAL A 34 -9.76 2.29 -2.70
CA VAL A 34 -9.83 0.95 -2.05
C VAL A 34 -11.16 0.23 -2.28
N ALA A 35 -11.98 0.73 -3.21
CA ALA A 35 -13.19 0.05 -3.64
C ALA A 35 -12.83 -1.28 -4.34
N PRO A 36 -13.62 -2.35 -4.16
CA PRO A 36 -14.94 -2.39 -3.54
C PRO A 36 -14.95 -2.84 -2.05
N VAL A 37 -13.77 -2.93 -1.41
CA VAL A 37 -13.64 -3.40 -0.01
C VAL A 37 -14.07 -2.31 0.97
N PHE A 38 -13.61 -1.08 0.73
CA PHE A 38 -14.05 0.10 1.47
C PHE A 38 -14.74 1.06 0.52
N LEU A 39 -15.97 1.43 0.88
CA LEU A 39 -16.73 2.44 0.15
C LEU A 39 -16.46 3.79 0.81
N LEU A 40 -15.68 4.64 0.15
CA LEU A 40 -15.37 6.00 0.63
C LEU A 40 -15.96 7.02 -0.36
N GLY A 41 -16.29 8.23 0.10
CA GLY A 41 -16.74 9.35 -0.75
C GLY A 41 -17.65 8.98 -1.93
N GLU A 42 -17.29 9.39 -3.14
CA GLU A 42 -18.09 9.19 -4.36
C GLU A 42 -18.28 7.71 -4.74
N SER A 43 -17.34 6.84 -4.38
CA SER A 43 -17.45 5.41 -4.64
C SER A 43 -18.61 4.75 -3.88
N SER A 44 -19.01 5.29 -2.71
CA SER A 44 -20.15 4.73 -1.96
C SER A 44 -21.47 4.92 -2.70
N VAL A 45 -21.64 6.05 -3.38
CA VAL A 45 -22.82 6.38 -4.18
C VAL A 45 -22.89 5.52 -5.43
N GLU A 46 -21.76 5.36 -6.15
CA GLU A 46 -21.70 4.55 -7.36
C GLU A 46 -21.98 3.07 -7.08
N TYR A 47 -21.31 2.49 -6.08
CA TYR A 47 -21.48 1.08 -5.72
C TYR A 47 -22.82 0.80 -5.05
N GLY A 48 -23.36 1.77 -4.30
CA GLY A 48 -24.71 1.71 -3.74
C GLY A 48 -25.79 1.61 -4.82
N LYS A 49 -25.70 2.42 -5.88
CA LYS A 49 -26.61 2.35 -7.05
C LYS A 49 -26.49 1.02 -7.79
N LYS A 50 -25.27 0.52 -7.95
CA LYS A 50 -24.99 -0.75 -8.64
C LYS A 50 -25.30 -2.00 -7.78
N LYS A 51 -25.67 -1.83 -6.51
CA LYS A 51 -25.84 -2.90 -5.50
C LYS A 51 -24.65 -3.87 -5.42
N ARG A 52 -23.45 -3.42 -5.79
CA ARG A 52 -22.22 -4.22 -5.72
C ARG A 52 -21.54 -3.93 -4.38
N ARG A 53 -21.64 -4.85 -3.43
CA ARG A 53 -20.98 -4.73 -2.12
C ARG A 53 -20.42 -6.08 -1.69
N TYR A 54 -19.17 -6.10 -1.25
CA TYR A 54 -18.56 -7.30 -0.65
C TYR A 54 -18.77 -7.33 0.86
N LEU A 55 -18.79 -6.17 1.50
CA LEU A 55 -18.92 -6.03 2.95
C LEU A 55 -20.08 -5.09 3.34
N PRO A 56 -20.66 -5.27 4.54
CA PRO A 56 -21.78 -4.47 5.03
C PRO A 56 -21.34 -3.04 5.38
N TYR A 57 -21.78 -2.06 4.57
CA TYR A 57 -21.42 -0.64 4.73
C TYR A 57 -21.76 -0.05 6.11
N ASN A 58 -22.88 -0.47 6.70
CA ASN A 58 -23.32 -0.02 8.03
C ASN A 58 -22.31 -0.35 9.15
N GLN A 59 -21.53 -1.43 8.97
CA GLN A 59 -20.50 -1.85 9.93
C GLN A 59 -19.08 -1.48 9.48
N GLN A 60 -18.94 -0.65 8.42
CA GLN A 60 -17.63 -0.29 7.87
C GLN A 60 -16.69 0.31 8.91
N HIS A 61 -17.21 1.11 9.83
CA HIS A 61 -16.43 1.70 10.91
C HIS A 61 -15.79 0.65 11.86
N LEU A 62 -16.41 -0.53 12.04
CA LEU A 62 -15.90 -1.59 12.91
C LEU A 62 -14.72 -2.32 12.27
N TYR A 63 -14.85 -2.71 10.99
CA TYR A 63 -13.79 -3.46 10.31
C TYR A 63 -12.76 -2.55 9.64
N PHE A 64 -13.00 -1.24 9.52
CA PHE A 64 -12.05 -0.30 8.95
C PHE A 64 -10.71 -0.31 9.67
N PHE A 65 -10.69 -0.18 11.00
CA PHE A 65 -9.43 -0.15 11.75
C PHE A 65 -8.73 -1.52 11.81
N LEU A 66 -9.49 -2.60 11.73
CA LEU A 66 -8.95 -3.96 11.75
C LEU A 66 -8.37 -4.39 10.41
N ILE A 67 -9.07 -4.10 9.31
CA ILE A 67 -8.75 -4.62 7.97
C ILE A 67 -8.11 -3.53 7.10
N GLY A 68 -8.52 -2.27 7.24
CA GLY A 68 -8.10 -1.16 6.38
C GLY A 68 -6.60 -0.91 6.40
N PRO A 69 -5.97 -0.59 7.55
CA PRO A 69 -4.54 -0.35 7.61
C PRO A 69 -3.70 -1.56 7.16
N PRO A 70 -4.00 -2.81 7.59
CA PRO A 70 -3.28 -3.98 7.07
C PRO A 70 -3.45 -4.18 5.57
N LEU A 71 -4.66 -4.03 5.03
CA LEU A 71 -4.91 -4.22 3.60
C LEU A 71 -4.18 -3.18 2.76
N LEU A 72 -4.20 -1.91 3.18
CA LEU A 72 -3.53 -0.83 2.48
C LEU A 72 -2.00 -1.03 2.49
N THR A 73 -1.43 -1.31 3.67
CA THR A 73 0.03 -1.34 3.85
C THR A 73 0.70 -2.67 3.50
N LEU A 74 0.02 -3.81 3.66
CA LEU A 74 0.59 -5.13 3.38
C LEU A 74 0.26 -5.65 1.98
N VAL A 75 -0.88 -5.24 1.42
CA VAL A 75 -1.35 -5.76 0.14
C VAL A 75 -1.23 -4.69 -0.93
N ASN A 76 -1.96 -3.58 -0.81
CA ASN A 76 -2.00 -2.57 -1.87
C ASN A 76 -0.61 -1.98 -2.12
N PHE A 77 0.07 -1.52 -1.07
CA PHE A 77 1.40 -0.92 -1.19
C PHE A 77 2.43 -1.88 -1.76
N GLU A 78 2.45 -3.15 -1.33
CA GLU A 78 3.40 -4.15 -1.83
C GLU A 78 3.14 -4.52 -3.30
N VAL A 79 1.88 -4.71 -3.68
CA VAL A 79 1.48 -5.03 -5.06
C VAL A 79 1.81 -3.87 -6.00
N GLU A 80 1.44 -2.64 -5.63
CA GLU A 80 1.73 -1.47 -6.45
C GLU A 80 3.24 -1.17 -6.54
N ASN A 81 3.99 -1.34 -5.45
CA ASN A 81 5.44 -1.21 -5.46
C ASN A 81 6.09 -2.24 -6.39
N LEU A 82 5.66 -3.51 -6.33
CA LEU A 82 6.17 -4.55 -7.22
C LEU A 82 5.80 -4.27 -8.68
N ALA A 83 4.54 -3.93 -8.95
CA ALA A 83 4.08 -3.55 -10.28
C ALA A 83 4.89 -2.36 -10.82
N TYR A 84 5.17 -1.35 -9.99
CA TYR A 84 5.98 -0.20 -10.36
C TYR A 84 7.40 -0.60 -10.75
N MET A 85 8.06 -1.41 -9.93
CA MET A 85 9.43 -1.86 -10.22
C MET A 85 9.51 -2.65 -11.53
N LEU A 86 8.49 -3.47 -11.82
CA LEU A 86 8.42 -4.27 -13.04
C LEU A 86 8.08 -3.42 -14.28
N VAL A 87 7.03 -2.60 -14.21
CA VAL A 87 6.55 -1.79 -15.36
C VAL A 87 7.55 -0.69 -15.71
N CYS A 88 8.13 -0.04 -14.70
CA CYS A 88 9.09 1.04 -14.88
C CYS A 88 10.53 0.53 -15.01
N MET A 89 10.70 -0.79 -15.10
CA MET A 89 11.98 -1.48 -15.31
C MET A 89 13.07 -1.00 -14.33
N GLN A 90 12.70 -0.78 -13.07
CA GLN A 90 13.62 -0.37 -12.01
C GLN A 90 14.37 -1.59 -11.46
N TRP A 91 15.21 -2.19 -12.30
CA TRP A 91 15.94 -3.43 -11.99
C TRP A 91 16.81 -3.33 -10.74
N ALA A 92 17.44 -2.17 -10.51
CA ALA A 92 18.24 -1.93 -9.30
C ALA A 92 17.36 -2.00 -8.04
N ASP A 93 16.23 -1.31 -8.02
CA ASP A 93 15.30 -1.35 -6.89
C ASP A 93 14.70 -2.75 -6.70
N LEU A 94 14.42 -3.47 -7.79
CA LEU A 94 13.96 -4.85 -7.75
C LEU A 94 15.01 -5.78 -7.13
N LEU A 95 16.29 -5.64 -7.50
CA LEU A 95 17.39 -6.40 -6.89
C LEU A 95 17.55 -6.07 -5.40
N TRP A 96 17.42 -4.79 -5.03
CA TRP A 96 17.48 -4.37 -3.63
C TRP A 96 16.29 -4.90 -2.80
N ALA A 97 15.10 -4.95 -3.39
CA ALA A 97 13.92 -5.54 -2.76
C ALA A 97 14.07 -7.07 -2.64
N ALA A 98 14.49 -7.74 -3.70
CA ALA A 98 14.69 -9.20 -3.71
C ALA A 98 15.73 -9.64 -2.68
N SER A 99 16.83 -8.91 -2.56
CA SER A 99 17.86 -9.18 -1.55
C SER A 99 17.39 -8.92 -0.11
N PHE A 100 16.54 -7.90 0.12
CA PHE A 100 15.88 -7.72 1.42
C PHE A 100 15.01 -8.92 1.80
N TYR A 101 14.15 -9.37 0.87
CA TYR A 101 13.28 -10.53 1.11
C TYR A 101 14.10 -11.81 1.29
N ALA A 102 15.09 -12.07 0.43
CA ALA A 102 15.99 -13.20 0.56
C ALA A 102 16.69 -13.21 1.92
N ARG A 103 17.25 -12.08 2.36
CA ARG A 103 17.87 -11.96 3.68
C ARG A 103 16.88 -12.27 4.80
N PHE A 104 15.65 -11.75 4.73
CA PHE A 104 14.61 -12.01 5.73
C PHE A 104 14.27 -13.50 5.79
N PHE A 105 13.95 -14.13 4.65
CA PHE A 105 13.62 -15.54 4.61
C PHE A 105 14.80 -16.42 5.05
N LEU A 106 16.01 -16.21 4.54
CA LEU A 106 17.18 -17.00 4.93
C LEU A 106 17.50 -16.88 6.43
N SER A 107 17.29 -15.71 7.03
CA SER A 107 17.56 -15.50 8.46
C SER A 107 16.54 -16.16 9.37
N TYR A 108 15.26 -16.17 8.99
CA TYR A 108 14.18 -16.57 9.89
C TYR A 108 13.55 -17.93 9.55
N LEU A 109 13.71 -18.43 8.32
CA LEU A 109 13.20 -19.73 7.90
C LEU A 109 13.72 -20.91 8.74
N PRO A 110 15.01 -20.96 9.14
CA PRO A 110 15.51 -22.06 9.98
C PRO A 110 14.87 -22.13 11.38
N PHE A 111 14.37 -21.00 11.88
CA PHE A 111 13.83 -20.90 13.25
C PHE A 111 12.32 -21.13 13.32
N TYR A 112 11.58 -20.60 12.34
CA TYR A 112 10.12 -20.56 12.38
C TYR A 112 9.42 -21.46 11.35
N GLY A 113 10.18 -22.06 10.43
CA GLY A 113 9.63 -22.74 9.26
C GLY A 113 8.86 -21.79 8.33
N VAL A 114 8.33 -22.32 7.22
CA VAL A 114 7.59 -21.52 6.22
C VAL A 114 6.38 -20.78 6.82
N PRO A 115 5.44 -21.43 7.53
CA PRO A 115 4.26 -20.72 8.05
C PRO A 115 4.62 -19.70 9.15
N GLY A 116 5.59 -20.02 10.00
CA GLY A 116 6.00 -19.13 11.08
C GLY A 116 6.72 -17.88 10.57
N VAL A 117 7.51 -17.97 9.49
CA VAL A 117 8.20 -16.81 8.90
C VAL A 117 7.22 -15.82 8.28
N LEU A 118 6.13 -16.32 7.66
CA LEU A 118 5.07 -15.50 7.09
C LEU A 118 4.29 -14.78 8.20
N LEU A 119 3.95 -15.50 9.27
CA LEU A 119 3.26 -14.91 10.42
C LEU A 119 4.15 -13.88 11.14
N PHE A 120 5.45 -14.17 11.27
CA PHE A 120 6.43 -13.24 11.80
C PHE A 120 6.60 -11.99 10.91
N PHE A 121 6.58 -12.15 9.58
CA PHE A 121 6.62 -11.02 8.66
C PHE A 121 5.43 -10.07 8.87
N VAL A 122 4.22 -10.61 8.95
CA VAL A 122 3.00 -9.84 9.24
C VAL A 122 3.09 -9.16 10.62
N ALA A 123 3.54 -9.91 11.64
CA ALA A 123 3.70 -9.41 13.00
C ALA A 123 4.74 -8.27 13.10
N VAL A 124 5.86 -8.33 12.38
CA VAL A 124 6.89 -7.28 12.38
C VAL A 124 6.41 -6.01 11.68
N ARG A 125 5.57 -6.16 10.64
CA ARG A 125 5.03 -5.04 9.88
C ARG A 125 3.88 -4.33 10.61
N TYR A 126 3.01 -5.06 11.31
CA TYR A 126 1.88 -4.47 12.04
C TYR A 126 2.13 -4.28 13.54
N GLY A 127 2.83 -5.21 14.20
CA GLY A 127 3.06 -5.21 15.64
C GLY A 127 3.94 -4.07 16.16
N ARG A 128 4.71 -3.41 15.29
CA ARG A 128 5.43 -2.17 15.65
C ARG A 128 4.62 -0.87 15.45
N GLY A 129 3.45 -0.95 14.81
CA GLY A 129 2.57 0.21 14.59
C GLY A 129 1.96 0.78 15.87
N TRP A 130 1.92 0.01 16.95
CA TRP A 130 1.36 0.46 18.24
C TRP A 130 2.32 1.27 19.12
N ARG A 131 3.61 1.39 18.75
CA ARG A 131 4.64 2.06 19.57
C ARG A 131 5.15 3.40 18.98
N GLY A 132 4.49 3.92 17.95
CA GLY A 132 4.92 5.12 17.21
C GLY A 132 4.06 6.38 17.41
N HIS A 133 3.04 6.34 18.26
CA HIS A 133 2.07 7.44 18.40
C HIS A 133 2.59 8.67 19.18
N THR A 134 3.86 8.71 19.59
CA THR A 134 4.43 9.79 20.42
C THR A 134 5.50 10.65 19.74
N GLN A 135 5.73 10.56 18.44
CA GLN A 135 6.80 11.33 17.79
C GLN A 135 6.38 12.04 16.50
N ALA A 136 5.24 12.74 16.57
CA ALA A 136 4.81 13.68 15.54
C ALA A 136 4.63 15.09 16.15
N THR A 137 5.75 15.72 16.51
CA THR A 137 5.82 17.19 16.61
C THR A 137 6.75 17.66 15.51
N GLY A 138 6.16 18.16 14.42
CA GLY A 138 6.87 18.67 13.26
C GLY A 138 7.62 19.97 13.57
N ASP A 139 8.79 20.12 12.95
CA ASP A 139 9.57 21.35 12.93
C ASP A 139 8.96 22.31 11.88
N PRO A 140 8.55 23.53 12.27
CA PRO A 140 7.87 24.49 11.39
C PRO A 140 8.78 25.18 10.35
N THR A 141 10.05 24.79 10.20
CA THR A 141 11.03 25.51 9.37
C THR A 141 11.34 24.90 8.00
N ALA A 142 10.63 23.84 7.57
CA ALA A 142 10.91 23.18 6.30
C ALA A 142 10.51 24.06 5.07
N PRO A 143 11.44 24.34 4.12
CA PRO A 143 11.15 25.11 2.93
C PRO A 143 10.23 24.35 1.94
N PRO A 144 9.46 25.07 1.08
CA PRO A 144 8.55 24.46 0.14
C PRO A 144 9.30 23.60 -0.90
N ASN A 145 8.92 22.33 -1.00
CA ASN A 145 9.58 21.37 -1.87
C ASN A 145 9.29 21.67 -3.35
N GLN A 146 10.37 21.69 -4.14
CA GLN A 146 10.38 21.95 -5.57
C GLN A 146 9.60 20.86 -6.33
N SER A 147 8.91 21.27 -7.40
CA SER A 147 8.29 20.37 -8.37
C SER A 147 9.31 19.34 -8.87
N SER A 148 9.01 18.06 -8.68
CA SER A 148 9.88 16.95 -9.04
C SER A 148 10.20 16.93 -10.55
N PRO A 149 11.48 16.91 -10.96
CA PRO A 149 11.89 16.88 -12.36
C PRO A 149 11.96 15.46 -12.95
N PHE A 150 11.40 14.45 -12.26
CA PHE A 150 11.62 13.05 -12.62
C PHE A 150 10.61 12.54 -13.66
N PRO A 151 11.05 11.71 -14.63
CA PRO A 151 10.16 11.13 -15.62
C PRO A 151 9.08 10.28 -14.94
N VAL A 152 7.82 10.66 -15.12
CA VAL A 152 6.67 9.92 -14.59
C VAL A 152 6.48 8.68 -15.45
N CYS A 153 6.90 7.53 -14.92
CA CYS A 153 6.46 6.25 -15.45
C CYS A 153 4.94 6.14 -15.21
N ARG A 154 4.16 6.23 -16.29
CA ARG A 154 2.70 6.29 -16.22
C ARG A 154 2.15 4.88 -16.00
N MET A 155 2.12 4.42 -14.75
CA MET A 155 1.28 3.29 -14.39
C MET A 155 -0.18 3.74 -14.50
N GLY A 156 -0.95 3.09 -15.38
CA GLY A 156 -2.41 3.16 -15.30
C GLY A 156 -2.88 2.67 -13.92
N PRO A 157 -4.12 2.95 -13.51
CA PRO A 157 -4.65 2.39 -12.28
C PRO A 157 -4.42 0.89 -12.28
N VAL A 158 -3.69 0.38 -11.28
CA VAL A 158 -3.53 -1.05 -11.06
C VAL A 158 -4.91 -1.54 -10.61
N ALA A 159 -5.77 -1.82 -11.60
CA ALA A 159 -7.01 -2.52 -11.36
C ALA A 159 -6.64 -3.86 -10.74
N LEU A 160 -7.28 -4.19 -9.61
CA LEU A 160 -7.18 -5.51 -9.01
C LEU A 160 -7.36 -6.56 -10.11
N PRO A 161 -6.55 -7.63 -10.13
CA PRO A 161 -6.60 -8.61 -11.19
C PRO A 161 -8.02 -9.20 -11.35
N PRO A 162 -8.49 -9.46 -12.59
CA PRO A 162 -9.87 -9.89 -12.86
C PRO A 162 -10.28 -11.20 -12.19
N TRP A 163 -9.35 -11.99 -11.64
CA TRP A 163 -9.64 -13.18 -10.84
C TRP A 163 -10.11 -12.88 -9.40
N LEU A 164 -9.97 -11.65 -8.90
CA LEU A 164 -10.71 -11.17 -7.72
C LEU A 164 -12.10 -10.61 -8.08
N ALA A 165 -12.41 -10.48 -9.37
CA ALA A 165 -13.70 -10.03 -9.90
C ALA A 165 -14.53 -11.18 -10.52
N GLY A 166 -14.18 -12.43 -10.20
CA GLY A 166 -14.83 -13.64 -10.71
C GLY A 166 -16.25 -13.82 -10.14
N GLY A 167 -17.24 -13.65 -11.00
CA GLY A 167 -18.62 -13.99 -10.72
C GLY A 167 -18.83 -15.49 -10.49
N ILE A 168 -19.78 -15.78 -9.59
CA ILE A 168 -20.58 -16.99 -9.64
C ILE A 168 -22.00 -16.49 -9.92
N MET A 169 -22.47 -16.83 -11.12
CA MET A 169 -23.83 -16.76 -11.70
C MET A 169 -24.72 -15.55 -11.38
#